data_AF-A0A3D6CG65-F1
#
_entry.id   AF-A0A3D6CG65-F1
#
_cell.length_a   1.000
_cell.length_b   1.000
_cell.length_c   1.000
_cell.angle_alpha   90.00
_cell.angle_beta   90.00
_cell.angle_gamma   90.00
#
_symmetry.space_group_name_H-M   'P 1'
#
loop_
_entity.id
_entity.type
_entity.pdbx_description
1 polymer ?
#
loop_
_entity_poly.entity_id
_entity_poly.type
_entity_poly.pdbx_seq_one_letter_code
_entity_poly.pdbx_strand_id
1 'polypeptide(L)' 'MQPYSLVIHGGAGTILKEDMTPELEKAYMEGLDEALRAGFAVLEEGGTATNAVKAAVVVLEDNLLFNAGGG' A
#
# COMPACT_ATOMS: atom_id res chain seq x y z
N MET A 1 24.63 -2.50 -0.29
CA MET A 1 23.34 -2.06 0.28
C MET A 1 23.08 -2.85 1.55
N GLN A 2 22.55 -2.21 2.60
CA GLN A 2 22.05 -2.97 3.75
C GLN A 2 20.73 -3.64 3.37
N PRO A 3 20.44 -4.84 3.88
CA PRO A 3 19.15 -5.49 3.65
C PRO A 3 18.04 -4.63 4.27
N TYR A 4 16.96 -4.43 3.52
CA TYR A 4 15.78 -3.70 3.98
C TYR A 4 14.52 -4.54 3.74
N SER A 5 13.54 -4.32 4.61
CA SER A 5 12.19 -4.88 4.49
C SER A 5 11.19 -3.74 4.63
N LEU A 6 10.21 -3.70 3.74
CA LEU A 6 9.09 -2.77 3.81
C LEU A 6 7.79 -3.58 3.89
N VAL A 7 6.90 -3.18 4.79
CA VAL A 7 5.59 -3.80 4.99
C VAL A 7 4.56 -2.68 5.04
N ILE A 8 3.41 -2.90 4.39
CA ILE A 8 2.26 -2.00 4.37
C ILE A 8 0.99 -2.74 4.81
N HIS A 9 -0.06 -2.01 5.19
CA HIS A 9 -1.40 -2.56 5.34
C HIS A 9 -2.45 -1.54 4.88
N GLY A 10 -3.56 -2.03 4.34
CA GLY A 10 -4.73 -1.20 3.97
C GLY A 10 -5.80 -1.12 5.06
N GLY A 11 -5.60 -1.78 6.20
CA GLY A 11 -6.56 -1.86 7.31
C GLY A 11 -6.84 -3.29 7.74
N ALA A 12 -7.47 -3.46 8.91
CA ALA A 12 -7.92 -4.74 9.43
C ALA A 12 -9.30 -4.56 10.08
N GLY A 13 -10.15 -5.58 10.03
CA GLY A 13 -11.52 -5.51 10.54
C GLY A 13 -12.39 -6.65 9.99
N THR A 14 -13.71 -6.43 9.94
CA THR A 14 -14.66 -7.37 9.33
C THR A 14 -14.59 -7.25 7.81
N ILE A 15 -13.64 -7.97 7.20
CA ILE A 15 -13.51 -8.12 5.76
C ILE A 15 -13.99 -9.53 5.43
N LEU A 16 -15.27 -9.65 5.04
CA LEU A 16 -15.88 -10.95 4.75
C LEU A 16 -15.62 -11.32 3.29
N LYS A 17 -15.14 -12.53 3.06
CA LYS A 17 -14.85 -13.03 1.70
C LYS A 17 -16.11 -13.12 0.84
N GLU A 18 -17.27 -13.33 1.44
CA GLU A 18 -18.57 -13.36 0.75
C GLU A 18 -18.99 -11.99 0.19
N ASP A 19 -18.51 -10.90 0.78
CA ASP A 19 -18.78 -9.54 0.31
C ASP A 19 -17.76 -9.07 -0.76
N MET A 20 -16.77 -9.91 -1.08
CA MET A 20 -15.68 -9.58 -1.99
C MET A 20 -15.92 -10.22 -3.36
N THR A 21 -16.16 -9.39 -4.38
CA THR A 21 -16.11 -9.89 -5.77
C THR A 21 -14.66 -10.11 -6.20
N PRO A 22 -14.37 -11.00 -7.17
CA PRO A 22 -13.02 -11.19 -7.68
C PRO A 22 -12.39 -9.88 -8.20
N GLU A 23 -13.21 -8.99 -8.77
CA GLU A 23 -12.77 -7.68 -9.25
C GLU A 23 -12.39 -6.75 -8.10
N LEU A 24 -13.16 -6.73 -7.02
CA LEU A 24 -12.88 -5.91 -5.84
C LEU A 24 -11.62 -6.42 -5.11
N GLU A 25 -11.49 -7.74 -4.93
CA GLU A 25 -10.28 -8.35 -4.35
C GLU A 25 -9.05 -7.99 -5.17
N LYS A 26 -9.14 -8.08 -6.50
CA LYS A 26 -8.08 -7.69 -7.40
C LYS A 26 -7.72 -6.21 -7.27
N ALA A 27 -8.71 -5.32 -7.20
CA ALA A 27 -8.47 -3.89 -7.04
C ALA A 27 -7.76 -3.55 -5.72
N TYR A 28 -8.13 -4.22 -4.62
CA TYR A 28 -7.41 -4.11 -3.34
C TYR A 28 -5.95 -4.57 -3.45
N MET A 29 -5.70 -5.71 -4.09
CA MET A 29 -4.35 -6.24 -4.29
C MET A 29 -3.50 -5.33 -5.18
N GLU A 30 -4.07 -4.76 -6.23
CA GLU A 30 -3.40 -3.79 -7.11
C GLU A 30 -3.03 -2.51 -6.35
N GLY A 31 -3.93 -1.97 -5.53
CA GLY A 31 -3.64 -0.79 -4.71
C GLY A 31 -2.55 -1.02 -3.67
N LEU A 32 -2.52 -2.21 -3.03
CA LEU A 32 -1.44 -2.59 -2.12
C LEU A 32 -0.10 -2.75 -2.87
N ASP A 33 -0.10 -3.40 -4.03
CA ASP A 33 1.12 -3.58 -4.82
C ASP A 33 1.69 -2.23 -5.31
N GLU A 34 0.83 -1.30 -5.72
CA GLU A 34 1.24 0.05 -6.12
C GLU A 34 1.90 0.81 -4.95
N ALA A 35 1.27 0.81 -3.77
CA ALA A 35 1.82 1.45 -2.59
C ALA A 35 3.16 0.83 -2.15
N LEU A 36 3.26 -0.50 -2.20
CA LEU A 36 4.48 -1.22 -1.86
C LEU A 36 5.61 -0.86 -2.82
N ARG A 37 5.34 -0.84 -4.13
CA ARG A 37 6.30 -0.47 -5.18
C ARG A 37 6.78 0.97 -5.01
N ALA A 38 5.88 1.92 -4.72
CA ALA A 38 6.25 3.31 -4.50
C ALA A 38 7.24 3.46 -3.34
N GLY A 39 7.03 2.75 -2.24
CA GLY A 39 7.97 2.74 -1.12
C GLY A 39 9.30 2.04 -1.44
N PHE A 40 9.26 0.90 -2.15
CA PHE A 40 10.48 0.19 -2.58
C PHE A 40 11.34 1.02 -3.53
N ALA A 41 10.74 1.74 -4.48
CA ALA A 41 11.47 2.59 -5.41
C ALA A 41 12.33 3.63 -4.68
N VAL A 42 11.80 4.25 -3.61
CA VAL A 42 12.57 5.19 -2.77
C VAL A 42 13.77 4.51 -2.10
N LEU A 43 13.62 3.27 -1.62
CA LEU A 43 14.72 2.52 -0.99
C LEU A 43 15.79 2.09 -2.01
N GLU A 44 15.36 1.65 -3.20
CA GLU A 44 16.25 1.26 -4.31
C GLU A 44 17.10 2.44 -4.81
N GLU A 45 16.56 3.65 -4.77
CA GLU A 45 17.26 4.90 -5.09
C GLU A 45 18.17 5.42 -3.96
N GLY A 46 18.27 4.69 -2.83
CA GLY A 46 19.08 5.08 -1.67
C GLY A 46 18.44 6.12 -0.76
N GLY A 47 17.11 6.30 -0.87
CA GLY A 47 16.32 7.16 -0.01
C GLY A 47 16.20 6.64 1.43
N THR A 48 15.64 7.48 2.30
CA THR A 48 15.48 7.14 3.72
C THR A 48 14.23 6.28 3.95
N ALA A 49 14.23 5.49 5.02
CA ALA A 49 13.05 4.74 5.45
C ALA A 49 11.82 5.64 5.63
N THR A 50 12.00 6.85 6.18
CA THR A 50 10.92 7.83 6.34
C THR A 50 10.32 8.28 5.02
N ASN A 51 11.14 8.50 3.99
CA ASN A 51 10.65 8.86 2.66
C ASN A 51 9.94 7.68 1.98
N ALA A 52 10.43 6.45 2.18
CA ALA A 52 9.82 5.25 1.63
C ALA A 52 8.43 4.99 2.21
N VAL A 53 8.26 5.09 3.54
CA VAL A 53 6.93 4.94 4.16
C VAL A 53 5.99 6.06 3.76
N LYS A 54 6.50 7.30 3.61
CA LYS A 54 5.69 8.42 3.12
C LYS A 54 5.18 8.15 1.69
N ALA A 55 6.04 7.69 0.79
CA ALA A 55 5.64 7.39 -0.59
C ALA A 55 4.55 6.30 -0.65
N ALA A 56 4.70 5.23 0.15
CA ALA A 56 3.69 4.18 0.24
C ALA A 56 2.35 4.70 0.82
N VAL A 57 2.39 5.51 1.88
CA VAL A 57 1.18 6.06 2.51
C VAL A 57 0.42 7.01 1.59
N VAL A 58 1.11 7.87 0.83
CA VAL A 58 0.44 8.79 -0.13
C VAL A 58 -0.36 8.01 -1.17
N VAL A 59 0.19 6.91 -1.70
CA VAL A 59 -0.53 6.05 -2.65
C VAL A 59 -1.77 5.41 -2.01
N LEU A 60 -1.69 5.01 -0.74
CA LEU A 60 -2.85 4.49 -0.02
C LEU A 60 -3.90 5.58 0.23
N GLU A 61 -3.48 6.80 0.59
CA GLU A 61 -4.38 7.95 0.83
C GLU A 61 -5.10 8.44 -0.45
N ASP A 62 -4.46 8.29 -1.61
CA ASP A 62 -5.02 8.69 -2.91
C ASP A 62 -5.98 7.62 -3.49
N ASN A 63 -5.97 6.40 -2.95
CA ASN A 63 -6.80 5.30 -3.42
C ASN A 63 -8.08 5.15 -2.59
N LEU A 64 -9.22 5.40 -3.24
CA LEU A 64 -10.57 5.41 -2.64
C LEU A 64 -11.06 4.08 -2.03
N LEU A 65 -10.28 3.01 -2.13
CA LEU A 65 -10.59 1.73 -1.49
C LEU A 65 -10.07 1.65 -0.05
N PHE A 66 -9.16 2.53 0.36
CA PHE A 66 -8.51 2.49 1.66
C PHE A 66 -8.87 3.71 2.50
N ASN A 67 -9.46 3.45 3.67
CA ASN A 67 -9.89 4.48 4.62
C ASN A 67 -8.75 5.32 5.21
N ALA A 68 -8.24 6.24 4.40
CA ALA A 68 -7.21 7.23 4.69
C ALA A 68 -7.31 8.34 3.63
N GLY A 69 -7.15 9.60 4.03
CA GLY A 69 -7.13 10.72 3.07
C GLY A 69 -8.42 10.85 2.24
N GLY A 70 -8.33 10.50 0.95
CA GLY A 70 -9.35 10.72 -0.07
C GLY A 70 -10.53 9.73 -0.07
N GLY A 71 -10.41 8.54 0.56
CA GLY A 71 -11.52 7.59 0.61
C GLY A 71 -11.26 6.30 1.36
#